data_AF-A0A024G7C7-F1
#
_entry.id   AF-A0A024G7C7-F1
#
_cell.length_a   1.000
_cell.length_b   1.000
_cell.length_c   1.000
_cell.angle_alpha   90.00
_cell.angle_beta   90.00
_cell.angle_gamma   90.00
#
_symmetry.space_group_name_H-M   'P 1'
#
loop_
_entity.id
_entity.type
_entity.pdbx_description
1 polymer ?
#
loop_
_entity_poly.entity_id
_entity_poly.type
_entity_poly.pdbx_seq_one_letter_code
_entity_poly.pdbx_strand_id
1 'polypeptide(L)'
;MCAVLSEIGKHQNALHHAQSALVLLHEELRQSEMDGEFASTTRSGSSHDRVAVLGIAYHNAGVEQEFLKRLEASIQSYNKGLEYTEQWLGTKHGIVLTLRRSLDQAQQRLTSTPGGKRCGEAEKSLKYNCTSKTRKFVSHTIRSSRSRSQNARTSHSSHKRNTLMVVHT
;
A
#
# COMPACT_ATOMS: atom_id res chain seq x y z
N MET A 1 3.56 11.75 -0.14
CA MET A 1 3.67 13.07 0.53
C MET A 1 3.66 12.98 2.05
N CYS A 2 2.72 12.26 2.70
CA CYS A 2 2.70 12.13 4.17
C CYS A 2 4.04 11.62 4.74
N ALA A 3 4.60 10.54 4.19
CA ALA A 3 5.88 9.99 4.67
C ALA A 3 7.02 11.03 4.76
N VAL A 4 7.23 11.81 3.70
CA VAL A 4 8.28 12.85 3.67
C VAL A 4 8.00 13.96 4.69
N LEU A 5 6.73 14.38 4.83
CA LEU A 5 6.35 15.42 5.79
C LEU A 5 6.50 14.94 7.24
N SER A 6 6.23 13.68 7.50
CA SER A 6 6.42 13.03 8.81
C SER A 6 7.91 12.85 9.13
N GLU A 7 8.76 12.56 8.14
CA GLU A 7 10.23 12.51 8.32
C GLU A 7 10.83 13.86 8.71
N ILE A 8 10.29 14.98 8.18
CA ILE A 8 10.70 16.33 8.57
C ILE A 8 9.94 16.87 9.80
N GLY A 9 9.22 16.00 10.53
CA GLY A 9 8.51 16.33 11.77
C GLY A 9 7.23 17.16 11.61
N LYS A 10 6.77 17.40 10.37
CA LYS A 10 5.58 18.22 10.08
C LYS A 10 4.29 17.38 10.08
N HIS A 11 4.04 16.69 11.19
CA HIS A 11 2.90 15.76 11.33
C HIS A 11 1.52 16.42 11.17
N GLN A 12 1.38 17.68 11.57
CA GLN A 12 0.11 18.40 11.37
C GLN A 12 -0.18 18.68 9.88
N ASN A 13 0.86 18.93 9.07
CA ASN A 13 0.71 19.08 7.63
C ASN A 13 0.48 17.71 6.97
N ALA A 14 1.20 16.67 7.41
CA ALA A 14 0.98 15.31 6.94
C ALA A 14 -0.47 14.85 7.17
N LEU A 15 -1.04 15.16 8.33
CA LEU A 15 -2.44 14.93 8.65
C LEU A 15 -3.38 15.71 7.72
N HIS A 16 -3.09 16.99 7.47
CA HIS A 16 -3.90 17.81 6.56
C HIS A 16 -3.93 17.18 5.16
N HIS A 17 -2.78 16.78 4.61
CA HIS A 17 -2.74 16.12 3.31
C HIS A 17 -3.49 14.78 3.28
N ALA A 18 -3.43 13.99 4.36
CA ALA A 18 -4.20 12.76 4.45
C ALA A 18 -5.70 13.04 4.45
N GLN A 19 -6.15 14.07 5.17
CA GLN A 19 -7.55 14.50 5.21
C GLN A 19 -8.03 15.05 3.86
N SER A 20 -7.21 15.86 3.17
CA SER A 20 -7.53 16.32 1.82
C SER A 20 -7.68 15.15 0.84
N ALA A 21 -6.81 14.13 0.94
CA ALA A 21 -6.91 12.93 0.13
C ALA A 21 -8.21 12.15 0.39
N LEU A 22 -8.63 12.04 1.66
CA LEU A 22 -9.90 11.41 2.01
C LEU A 22 -11.10 12.11 1.35
N VAL A 23 -11.12 13.45 1.35
CA VAL A 23 -12.20 14.22 0.72
C VAL A 23 -12.26 13.96 -0.78
N LEU A 24 -11.09 14.01 -1.46
CA LEU A 24 -11.02 13.79 -2.90
C LEU A 24 -11.43 12.37 -3.30
N LEU A 25 -11.00 11.36 -2.55
CA LEU A 25 -11.31 9.96 -2.82
C LEU A 25 -12.80 9.64 -2.60
N HIS A 26 -13.41 10.22 -1.55
CA HIS A 26 -14.85 10.07 -1.33
C HIS A 26 -15.67 10.73 -2.43
N GLU A 27 -15.28 11.92 -2.87
CA GLU A 27 -15.95 12.60 -3.97
C GLU A 27 -15.83 11.82 -5.28
N GLU A 28 -14.64 11.27 -5.56
CA GLU A 28 -14.39 10.45 -6.74
C GLU A 28 -15.18 9.12 -6.72
N LEU A 29 -15.30 8.46 -5.57
CA LEU A 29 -16.10 7.25 -5.42
C LEU A 29 -17.59 7.54 -5.60
N ARG A 30 -18.09 8.63 -5.01
CA ARG A 30 -19.48 9.07 -5.14
C ARG A 30 -19.85 9.39 -6.59
N GLN A 31 -18.97 10.07 -7.32
CA GLN A 31 -19.16 10.35 -8.74
C GLN A 31 -19.20 9.04 -9.56
N SER A 32 -18.33 8.08 -9.22
CA SER A 32 -18.27 6.78 -9.90
C SER A 32 -19.55 5.95 -9.71
N GLU A 33 -20.26 6.10 -8.58
CA GLU A 33 -21.56 5.44 -8.33
C GLU A 33 -22.72 6.09 -9.12
N MET A 34 -22.66 7.42 -9.34
CA MET A 34 -23.71 8.15 -10.05
C MET A 34 -23.62 8.02 -11.57
N ASP A 35 -22.41 7.90 -12.11
CA ASP A 35 -22.15 7.89 -13.56
C ASP A 35 -22.32 6.51 -14.22
N GLY A 36 -22.91 5.54 -13.50
CA GLY A 36 -23.50 4.32 -14.07
C GLY A 36 -22.73 3.70 -15.24
N GLU A 37 -21.52 3.21 -14.99
CA GLU A 37 -20.80 2.31 -15.90
C GLU A 37 -20.61 2.81 -17.34
N PHE A 38 -20.20 4.07 -17.56
CA PHE A 38 -19.75 4.53 -18.89
C PHE A 38 -18.45 5.36 -18.86
N ALA A 39 -17.39 4.85 -18.21
CA ALA A 39 -16.04 5.45 -18.35
C ALA A 39 -14.89 4.48 -18.04
N SER A 40 -15.07 3.18 -18.28
CA SER A 40 -14.13 2.13 -17.82
C SER A 40 -12.82 2.00 -18.60
N THR A 41 -12.46 2.89 -19.53
CA THR A 41 -11.30 2.61 -20.42
C THR A 41 -10.09 3.53 -20.28
N THR A 42 -10.14 4.72 -19.68
CA THR A 42 -9.02 5.65 -19.96
C THR A 42 -8.28 6.32 -18.82
N ARG A 43 -8.77 6.50 -17.57
CA ARG A 43 -8.01 7.39 -16.64
C ARG A 43 -7.83 7.08 -15.16
N SER A 44 -8.50 6.13 -14.51
CA SER A 44 -8.14 5.77 -13.13
C SER A 44 -8.76 4.43 -12.76
N GLY A 45 -8.02 3.59 -12.04
CA GLY A 45 -8.28 2.16 -11.77
C GLY A 45 -9.68 1.77 -11.28
N SER A 46 -9.88 0.46 -11.11
CA SER A 46 -11.18 -0.11 -10.72
C SER A 46 -11.72 0.51 -9.42
N SER A 47 -13.04 0.46 -9.20
CA SER A 47 -13.64 0.96 -7.95
C SER A 47 -12.98 0.34 -6.71
N HIS A 48 -12.55 -0.92 -6.81
CA HIS A 48 -11.78 -1.61 -5.77
C HIS A 48 -10.41 -0.97 -5.53
N ASP A 49 -9.69 -0.56 -6.58
CA ASP A 49 -8.40 0.14 -6.43
C ASP A 49 -8.59 1.49 -5.70
N ARG A 50 -9.65 2.22 -6.03
CA ARG A 50 -9.97 3.50 -5.38
C ARG A 50 -10.31 3.31 -3.91
N VAL A 51 -11.11 2.29 -3.58
CA VAL A 51 -11.40 1.94 -2.17
C VAL A 51 -10.14 1.47 -1.44
N ALA A 52 -9.22 0.76 -2.10
CA ALA A 52 -7.94 0.40 -1.50
C ALA A 52 -7.09 1.64 -1.18
N VAL A 53 -7.04 2.63 -2.09
CA VAL A 53 -6.36 3.91 -1.85
C VAL A 53 -7.04 4.71 -0.74
N LEU A 54 -8.37 4.70 -0.65
CA LEU A 54 -9.12 5.28 0.47
C LEU A 54 -8.72 4.65 1.81
N GLY A 55 -8.60 3.32 1.86
CA GLY A 55 -8.09 2.59 3.03
C GLY A 55 -6.69 3.06 3.46
N ILE A 56 -5.79 3.26 2.50
CA ILE A 56 -4.43 3.78 2.77
C ILE A 56 -4.49 5.20 3.32
N ALA A 57 -5.37 6.05 2.79
CA ALA A 57 -5.54 7.41 3.29
C ALA A 57 -6.04 7.45 4.74
N TYR A 58 -7.01 6.59 5.10
CA TYR A 58 -7.45 6.44 6.48
C TYR A 58 -6.35 5.95 7.41
N HIS A 59 -5.54 4.99 6.95
CA HIS A 59 -4.40 4.51 7.72
C HIS A 59 -3.40 5.65 8.00
N ASN A 60 -3.06 6.44 6.97
CA ASN A 60 -2.14 7.57 7.11
C ASN A 60 -2.71 8.62 8.09
N ALA A 61 -3.99 8.98 7.97
CA ALA A 61 -4.63 9.89 8.91
C ALA A 61 -4.56 9.37 10.35
N GLY A 62 -4.83 8.08 10.56
CA GLY A 62 -4.74 7.44 11.87
C GLY A 62 -3.32 7.49 12.45
N VAL A 63 -2.29 7.15 11.68
CA VAL A 63 -0.88 7.17 12.14
C VAL A 63 -0.46 8.58 12.56
N GLU A 64 -0.79 9.59 11.76
CA GLU A 64 -0.48 10.97 12.11
C GLU A 64 -1.25 11.45 13.34
N GLN A 65 -2.48 11.00 13.54
CA GLN A 65 -3.26 11.28 14.76
C GLN A 65 -2.64 10.61 16.00
N GLU A 66 -2.10 9.38 15.88
CA GLU A 66 -1.35 8.73 16.98
C GLU A 66 -0.08 9.53 17.32
N PHE A 67 0.62 10.01 16.29
CA PHE A 67 1.79 10.86 16.49
C PHE A 67 1.43 12.14 17.26
N LEU A 68 0.34 12.80 16.88
CA LEU A 68 -0.19 14.00 17.53
C LEU A 68 -0.90 13.73 18.86
N LYS A 69 -0.82 12.51 19.41
CA LYS A 69 -1.43 12.08 20.68
C LYS A 69 -2.96 12.16 20.71
N ARG A 70 -3.60 12.17 19.55
CA ARG A 70 -5.07 12.16 19.39
C ARG A 70 -5.56 10.73 19.19
N LEU A 71 -5.40 9.89 20.22
CA LEU A 71 -5.68 8.44 20.11
C LEU A 71 -7.15 8.15 19.77
N GLU A 72 -8.10 8.86 20.37
CA GLU A 72 -9.53 8.66 20.05
C GLU A 72 -9.85 8.97 18.59
N ALA A 73 -9.29 10.06 18.06
CA ALA A 73 -9.45 10.41 16.65
C ALA A 73 -8.83 9.34 15.73
N SER A 74 -7.66 8.81 16.10
CA SER A 74 -6.99 7.74 15.37
C SER A 74 -7.85 6.48 15.27
N ILE A 75 -8.42 6.06 16.40
CA ILE A 75 -9.35 4.92 16.46
C ILE A 75 -10.56 5.15 15.55
N GLN A 76 -11.14 6.35 15.54
CA GLN A 76 -12.25 6.67 14.64
C GLN A 76 -11.84 6.59 13.16
N SER A 77 -10.64 7.09 12.81
CA SER A 77 -10.13 7.02 11.45
C SER A 77 -9.91 5.58 10.99
N TYR A 78 -9.33 4.73 11.85
CA TYR A 78 -9.14 3.31 11.52
C TYR A 78 -10.46 2.56 11.39
N ASN A 79 -11.43 2.78 12.29
CA ASN A 79 -12.75 2.15 12.21
C ASN A 79 -13.47 2.51 10.91
N LYS A 80 -13.51 3.80 10.55
CA LYS A 80 -14.14 4.25 9.30
C LYS A 80 -13.46 3.64 8.07
N GLY A 81 -12.13 3.66 8.03
CA GLY A 81 -11.40 3.03 6.92
C GLY A 81 -11.67 1.54 6.83
N LEU A 82 -11.79 0.86 7.97
CA LEU A 82 -12.06 -0.56 8.03
C LEU A 82 -13.46 -0.90 7.52
N GLU A 83 -14.48 -0.17 7.96
CA GLU A 83 -15.87 -0.32 7.50
C GLU A 83 -15.96 -0.27 5.97
N TYR A 84 -15.41 0.78 5.35
CA TYR A 84 -15.42 0.94 3.90
C TYR A 84 -14.62 -0.16 3.19
N THR A 85 -13.42 -0.46 3.67
CA THR A 85 -12.55 -1.43 2.95
C THR A 85 -13.00 -2.87 3.11
N GLU A 86 -13.61 -3.24 4.24
CA GLU A 86 -14.17 -4.58 4.45
C GLU A 86 -15.37 -4.85 3.55
N GLN A 87 -16.26 -3.86 3.40
CA GLN A 87 -17.46 -4.00 2.58
C GLN A 87 -17.13 -4.23 1.10
N TRP A 88 -16.13 -3.53 0.57
CA TRP A 88 -15.83 -3.55 -0.87
C TRP A 88 -14.68 -4.49 -1.26
N LEU A 89 -13.66 -4.65 -0.42
CA LEU A 89 -12.46 -5.45 -0.74
C LEU A 89 -12.48 -6.83 -0.08
N GLY A 90 -13.30 -7.00 0.94
CA GLY A 90 -13.39 -8.21 1.74
C GLY A 90 -12.35 -8.30 2.86
N THR A 91 -12.66 -9.17 3.82
CA THR A 91 -11.93 -9.28 5.10
C THR A 91 -10.48 -9.77 4.99
N LYS A 92 -10.11 -10.36 3.84
CA LYS A 92 -8.77 -10.92 3.59
C LYS A 92 -7.85 -9.95 2.85
N HIS A 93 -8.33 -8.77 2.44
CA HIS A 93 -7.51 -7.81 1.70
C HIS A 93 -6.38 -7.24 2.57
N GLY A 94 -5.21 -7.00 1.99
CA GLY A 94 -4.02 -6.58 2.74
C GLY A 94 -4.20 -5.27 3.52
N ILE A 95 -4.93 -4.30 2.96
CA ILE A 95 -5.21 -3.03 3.63
C ILE A 95 -6.13 -3.19 4.84
N VAL A 96 -7.14 -4.06 4.73
CA VAL A 96 -8.10 -4.38 5.80
C VAL A 96 -7.36 -4.98 6.99
N LEU A 97 -6.50 -5.97 6.73
CA LEU A 97 -5.69 -6.59 7.77
C LEU A 97 -4.74 -5.58 8.45
N THR A 98 -4.22 -4.62 7.68
CA THR A 98 -3.37 -3.55 8.21
C THR A 98 -4.16 -2.62 9.12
N LEU A 99 -5.35 -2.18 8.68
CA LEU A 99 -6.25 -1.33 9.46
C LEU A 99 -6.69 -2.00 10.77
N ARG A 100 -7.08 -3.28 10.74
CA ARG A 100 -7.43 -4.05 11.95
C ARG A 100 -6.28 -4.06 12.95
N ARG A 101 -5.07 -4.40 12.49
CA ARG A 101 -3.89 -4.42 13.36
C ARG A 101 -3.62 -3.05 13.98
N SER A 102 -3.70 -1.98 13.18
CA SER A 102 -3.51 -0.61 13.66
C SER A 102 -4.57 -0.21 14.68
N LEU A 103 -5.83 -0.59 14.46
CA LEU A 103 -6.93 -0.34 15.38
C LEU A 103 -6.70 -1.04 16.73
N ASP A 104 -6.37 -2.33 16.72
CA ASP A 104 -6.10 -3.10 17.95
C ASP A 104 -4.97 -2.47 18.76
N GLN A 105 -3.88 -2.06 18.08
CA GLN A 105 -2.76 -1.38 18.72
C GLN A 105 -3.16 -0.03 19.33
N ALA A 106 -3.96 0.77 18.63
CA ALA A 106 -4.43 2.06 19.12
C ALA A 106 -5.33 1.90 20.35
N GLN A 107 -6.23 0.90 20.35
CA GLN A 107 -7.10 0.59 21.49
C GLN A 107 -6.31 0.09 22.71
N GLN A 108 -5.29 -0.76 22.50
CA GLN A 108 -4.40 -1.20 23.57
C GLN A 108 -3.67 -0.01 24.21
N ARG A 109 -3.20 0.95 23.40
CA ARG A 109 -2.56 2.18 23.90
C ARG A 109 -3.53 3.05 24.71
N LEU A 110 -4.78 3.15 24.28
CA LEU A 110 -5.80 3.92 24.99
C LEU A 110 -6.12 3.31 26.36
N THR A 111 -6.30 1.99 26.42
CA THR A 111 -6.63 1.26 27.66
C THR A 111 -5.44 1.13 28.62
N SER A 112 -4.22 1.06 28.10
CA SER A 112 -2.98 0.95 28.88
C SER A 112 -2.50 2.28 29.45
N THR A 113 -3.31 3.34 29.35
CA THR A 113 -3.05 4.62 30.02
C THR A 113 -3.97 4.74 31.25
N PRO A 114 -3.61 4.12 32.40
CA PRO A 114 -4.39 4.25 33.62
C PRO A 114 -4.21 5.67 34.19
N GLY A 115 -5.26 6.49 34.09
CA GLY A 115 -5.45 7.65 34.96
C GLY A 115 -4.57 8.88 34.69
N GLY A 116 -5.19 9.90 34.09
CA GLY A 116 -4.93 11.29 34.49
C GLY A 116 -3.59 11.88 34.11
N LYS A 117 -3.43 12.27 32.84
CA LYS A 117 -2.74 13.49 32.43
C LYS A 117 -3.03 13.75 30.94
N ARG A 118 -3.98 14.66 30.67
CA ARG A 118 -3.93 15.47 29.45
C ARG A 118 -2.66 16.31 29.59
N CYS A 119 -1.54 15.81 29.08
CA CYS A 119 -0.28 16.52 29.16
C CYS A 119 0.47 16.25 27.86
N GLY A 120 0.42 17.23 26.96
CA GLY A 120 1.45 17.36 25.97
C GLY A 120 2.74 17.68 26.70
N GLU A 121 3.76 16.86 26.50
CA GLU A 121 5.17 17.24 26.49
C GLU A 121 6.06 16.01 26.25
N ALA A 122 7.21 16.31 25.67
CA ALA A 122 8.40 15.47 25.53
C ALA A 122 8.38 14.40 24.43
N GLU A 123 8.91 14.83 23.28
CA GLU A 123 9.83 14.07 22.44
C GLU A 123 10.61 12.99 23.20
N LYS A 124 10.16 11.73 23.11
CA LYS A 124 11.07 10.59 23.17
C LYS A 124 10.64 9.61 22.10
N SER A 125 11.33 9.71 20.97
CA SER A 125 11.72 8.61 20.09
C SER A 125 10.82 7.36 20.22
N LEU A 126 9.56 7.47 19.81
CA LEU A 126 8.90 6.26 19.35
C LEU A 126 9.58 5.98 18.01
N LYS A 127 10.52 5.04 18.03
CA LYS A 127 10.86 4.26 16.86
C LYS A 127 9.59 3.50 16.44
N TYR A 128 8.62 4.18 15.85
CA TYR A 128 7.63 3.49 15.05
C TYR A 128 8.43 2.89 13.92
N ASN A 129 8.49 1.56 13.90
CA ASN A 129 8.94 0.81 12.75
C ASN A 129 8.02 1.16 11.58
N CYS A 130 8.30 2.28 10.90
CA CYS A 130 8.07 2.43 9.48
C CYS A 130 8.98 1.38 8.82
N THR A 131 8.59 0.12 8.97
CA THR A 131 9.21 -0.95 8.20
C THR A 131 8.67 -0.77 6.81
N SER A 132 9.45 -0.02 6.03
CA SER A 132 9.56 -0.15 4.58
C SER A 132 9.93 -1.60 4.26
N LYS A 133 9.01 -2.54 4.51
CA LYS A 133 8.96 -3.81 3.81
C LYS A 133 7.91 -3.62 2.73
N THR A 134 8.34 -2.96 1.66
CA THR A 134 7.97 -3.26 0.29
C THR A 134 7.99 -4.79 0.09
N ARG A 135 6.92 -5.48 0.49
CA ARG A 135 6.61 -6.81 -0.01
C ARG A 135 5.66 -6.61 -1.19
N LYS A 136 6.29 -6.42 -2.35
CA LYS A 136 5.83 -6.81 -3.69
C LYS A 136 4.31 -6.78 -3.84
N PHE A 137 3.76 -5.61 -4.15
CA PHE A 137 2.50 -5.56 -4.87
C PHE A 137 2.77 -6.18 -6.24
N VAL A 138 2.11 -7.30 -6.51
CA VAL A 138 2.26 -8.07 -7.73
C VAL A 138 1.79 -7.20 -8.90
N SER A 139 2.72 -6.70 -9.71
CA SER A 139 2.40 -6.21 -11.05
C SER A 139 1.97 -7.40 -11.89
N HIS A 140 0.66 -7.57 -12.08
CA HIS A 140 0.18 -8.27 -13.26
C HIS A 140 0.41 -7.36 -14.47
N THR A 141 1.54 -7.61 -15.13
CA THR A 141 1.94 -6.96 -16.38
C THR A 141 0.87 -7.19 -17.45
N ILE A 142 0.31 -6.07 -17.93
CA ILE A 142 -0.40 -5.94 -19.19
C ILE A 142 0.46 -6.54 -20.30
N ARG A 143 0.01 -7.66 -20.87
CA ARG A 143 0.65 -8.32 -22.00
C ARG A 143 0.37 -7.52 -23.27
N SER A 144 1.22 -6.55 -23.57
CA SER A 144 1.21 -5.86 -24.86
C SER A 144 1.82 -6.78 -25.93
N SER A 145 0.97 -7.17 -26.87
CA SER A 145 1.27 -7.90 -28.09
C SER A 145 2.32 -7.17 -28.93
N ARG A 146 3.50 -7.77 -29.08
CA ARG A 146 4.46 -7.39 -30.14
C ARG A 146 4.84 -8.63 -30.97
N SER A 147 4.42 -8.53 -32.22
CA SER A 147 4.69 -9.32 -33.42
C SER A 147 5.99 -10.14 -33.40
N ARG A 148 5.80 -11.44 -33.57
CA ARG A 148 6.83 -12.45 -33.83
C ARG A 148 7.13 -12.43 -35.34
N SER A 149 8.23 -11.81 -35.76
CA SER A 149 8.78 -12.01 -37.10
C SER A 149 10.08 -12.79 -36.99
N GLN A 150 10.16 -13.85 -37.79
CA GLN A 150 11.18 -14.87 -37.81
C GLN A 150 12.46 -14.33 -38.45
N ASN A 151 13.65 -14.75 -37.97
CA ASN A 151 14.68 -15.26 -38.87
C ASN A 151 15.84 -15.99 -38.14
N ALA A 152 15.94 -17.27 -38.54
CA ALA A 152 17.07 -18.19 -38.64
C ALA A 152 18.37 -17.97 -37.84
N ARG A 153 18.67 -18.98 -37.01
CA ARG A 153 20.03 -19.38 -36.59
C ARG A 153 20.57 -20.42 -37.58
N THR A 154 21.82 -20.28 -38.01
CA THR A 154 22.66 -21.34 -38.59
C THR A 154 23.88 -21.52 -37.66
N SER A 155 23.91 -22.59 -36.86
CA SER A 155 24.76 -23.80 -37.02
C SER A 155 26.23 -23.57 -36.65
N HIS A 156 26.63 -23.73 -35.38
CA HIS A 156 27.24 -24.93 -34.78
C HIS A 156 28.41 -25.56 -35.57
N SER A 157 29.63 -25.27 -35.09
CA SER A 157 30.87 -25.98 -35.40
C SER A 157 31.02 -27.17 -34.44
N SER A 158 31.05 -28.37 -35.00
CA SER A 158 31.46 -29.62 -34.34
C SER A 158 32.11 -30.53 -35.39
N HIS A 159 33.41 -30.77 -35.26
CA HIS A 159 34.05 -31.92 -35.91
C HIS A 159 34.85 -32.68 -34.85
N LYS A 160 34.26 -33.78 -34.38
CA LYS A 160 34.96 -34.89 -33.75
C LYS A 160 35.65 -35.68 -34.88
N ARG A 161 36.94 -35.96 -34.77
CA ARG A 161 37.54 -37.16 -35.36
C ARG A 161 38.13 -38.00 -34.25
N ASN A 162 37.46 -39.13 -34.03
CA ASN A 162 37.98 -40.30 -33.35
C ASN A 162 38.79 -41.08 -34.41
N THR A 163 39.95 -41.67 -34.08
CA THR A 163 40.42 -43.01 -34.55
C THR A 163 41.86 -43.30 -34.09
N LEU A 164 41.95 -44.40 -33.34
CA LEU A 164 43.05 -45.36 -33.12
C LEU A 164 44.29 -45.06 -32.26
N MET A 165 44.42 -45.94 -31.27
CA MET A 165 45.55 -46.25 -30.41
C MET A 165 46.52 -47.24 -31.08
N VAL A 166 47.82 -47.01 -30.84
CA VAL A 166 48.91 -47.94 -30.43
C VAL A 166 49.21 -49.19 -31.28
N VAL A 167 50.49 -49.40 -31.65
CA VAL A 167 51.42 -50.50 -31.25
C VAL A 167 52.60 -50.63 -32.23
N HIS A 168 53.79 -50.79 -31.64
CA HIS A 168 55.08 -51.38 -32.04
C HIS A 168 55.13 -52.16 -33.38
N THR A 169 56.24 -52.25 -34.12
CA THR A 169 57.68 -52.40 -33.79
C THR A 169 58.54 -51.78 -34.88
#